data_AF-A0A1F9ZXM3-F1
#
_entry.id   AF-A0A1F9ZXM3-F1
#
_cell.length_a   1.000
_cell.length_b   1.000
_cell.length_c   1.000
_cell.angle_alpha   90.00
_cell.angle_beta   90.00
_cell.angle_gamma   90.00
#
_symmetry.space_group_name_H-M   'P 1'
#
loop_
_entity.id
_entity.type
_entity.pdbx_description
1 polymer ?
#
loop_
_entity_poly.entity_id
_entity_poly.type
_entity_poly.pdbx_seq_one_letter_code
_entity_poly.pdbx_strand_id
1 'polypeptide(L)'
;MMVDDHEMDVEQLKEVMSVISTEIPKLLDAVNKQLSNPENARKMGEVVALFYKQMVESGMGQKEAFALTEKFMSSFSLGSMIGQVFSHGKTKDDIDEMVEERIKERIRKKLDDD
;
A
#
# COMPACT_ATOMS: atom_id res chain seq x y z
N MET A 1 8.14 -47.83 7.97
CA MET A 1 8.31 -46.70 7.04
C MET A 1 8.10 -45.45 7.84
N MET A 2 9.20 -44.74 8.11
CA MET A 2 9.19 -43.55 8.95
C MET A 2 8.62 -42.37 8.16
N VAL A 3 7.89 -41.52 8.88
CA VAL A 3 7.23 -40.31 8.39
C VAL A 3 8.31 -39.38 7.82
N ASP A 4 8.12 -38.97 6.56
CA ASP A 4 8.98 -38.01 5.86
C ASP A 4 8.77 -36.64 6.53
N ASP A 5 9.76 -36.21 7.31
CA ASP A 5 9.75 -34.92 7.99
C ASP A 5 10.12 -33.87 6.95
N HIS A 6 9.11 -33.13 6.47
CA HIS A 6 9.31 -31.97 5.62
C HIS A 6 9.99 -30.85 6.45
N GLU A 7 11.28 -30.98 6.71
CA GLU A 7 12.09 -29.86 7.19
C GLU A 7 12.20 -28.85 6.05
N MET A 8 11.40 -27.79 6.12
CA MET A 8 11.65 -26.59 5.32
C MET A 8 13.01 -26.02 5.72
N ASP A 9 14.00 -26.20 4.84
CA ASP A 9 15.31 -25.59 5.00
C ASP A 9 15.19 -24.05 5.00
N VAL A 10 16.02 -23.40 5.79
CA VAL A 10 16.08 -21.94 5.93
C VAL A 10 16.33 -21.27 4.58
N GLU A 11 17.11 -21.89 3.70
CA GLU A 11 17.35 -21.37 2.35
C GLU A 11 16.10 -21.46 1.45
N GLN A 12 15.35 -22.57 1.52
CA GLN A 12 14.07 -22.69 0.81
C GLN A 12 13.03 -21.69 1.34
N LEU A 13 12.98 -21.48 2.67
CA LEU A 13 12.10 -20.47 3.26
C LEU A 13 12.48 -19.05 2.79
N LYS A 14 13.77 -18.72 2.74
CA LYS A 14 14.25 -17.42 2.22
C LYS A 14 13.85 -17.22 0.76
N GLU A 15 13.94 -18.27 -0.07
CA GLU A 15 13.55 -18.22 -1.48
C GLU A 15 12.05 -17.94 -1.62
N VAL A 16 11.20 -18.69 -0.91
CA VAL A 16 9.75 -18.47 -0.91
C VAL A 16 9.39 -17.07 -0.40
N MET A 17 10.01 -16.62 0.69
CA MET A 17 9.79 -15.28 1.23
C MET A 17 10.26 -14.18 0.27
N SER A 18 11.36 -14.39 -0.45
CA SER A 18 11.86 -13.47 -1.48
C SER A 18 10.85 -13.33 -2.62
N VAL A 19 10.30 -14.45 -3.12
CA VAL A 19 9.25 -14.45 -4.14
C VAL A 19 8.01 -13.71 -3.65
N ILE A 20 7.54 -14.00 -2.44
CA ILE A 20 6.37 -13.34 -1.85
C ILE A 20 6.61 -11.83 -1.70
N SER A 21 7.77 -11.43 -1.19
CA SER A 21 8.16 -10.03 -1.02
C SER A 21 8.30 -9.27 -2.35
N THR A 22 8.42 -9.99 -3.45
CA THR A 22 8.53 -9.42 -4.80
C THR A 22 7.18 -9.38 -5.51
N GLU A 23 6.43 -10.48 -5.48
CA GLU A 23 5.20 -10.64 -6.25
C GLU A 23 3.98 -9.96 -5.59
N ILE A 24 3.89 -9.97 -4.25
CA ILE A 24 2.78 -9.27 -3.57
C ILE A 24 2.83 -7.76 -3.85
N PRO A 25 3.97 -7.05 -3.69
CA PRO A 25 4.02 -5.63 -4.02
C PRO A 25 3.74 -5.33 -5.50
N LYS A 26 4.23 -6.16 -6.43
CA LYS A 26 3.91 -6.02 -7.86
C LYS A 26 2.42 -6.13 -8.16
N LEU A 27 1.73 -7.07 -7.51
CA LEU A 27 0.28 -7.23 -7.65
C LEU A 27 -0.46 -6.02 -7.10
N LEU A 28 -0.05 -5.50 -5.94
CA LEU A 28 -0.61 -4.26 -5.37
C LEU A 28 -0.38 -3.06 -6.29
N ASP A 29 0.81 -2.92 -6.88
CA ASP A 29 1.13 -1.87 -7.85
C ASP A 29 0.30 -1.99 -9.13
N ALA A 30 0.08 -3.20 -9.63
CA ALA A 30 -0.75 -3.45 -10.80
C ALA A 30 -2.22 -3.08 -10.55
N VAL A 31 -2.76 -3.48 -9.39
CA VAL A 31 -4.10 -3.07 -8.95
C VAL A 31 -4.17 -1.55 -8.78
N ASN A 32 -3.16 -0.93 -8.17
CA ASN A 32 -3.11 0.52 -7.99
C ASN A 32 -3.04 1.27 -9.32
N LYS A 33 -2.23 0.82 -10.29
CA LYS A 33 -2.18 1.38 -11.65
C LYS A 33 -3.51 1.25 -12.37
N GLN A 34 -4.21 0.13 -12.19
CA GLN A 34 -5.53 -0.05 -12.76
C GLN A 34 -6.54 0.91 -12.12
N LEU A 35 -6.58 1.01 -10.80
CA LEU A 35 -7.46 1.94 -10.07
C LEU A 35 -7.14 3.42 -10.35
N SER A 36 -5.86 3.73 -10.55
CA SER A 36 -5.36 5.08 -10.86
C SER A 36 -5.46 5.44 -12.34
N ASN A 37 -5.92 4.53 -13.21
CA ASN A 37 -6.14 4.90 -14.60
C ASN A 37 -7.22 6.01 -14.66
N PRO A 38 -7.13 6.96 -15.59
CA PRO A 38 -8.03 8.12 -15.62
C PRO A 38 -9.52 7.75 -15.68
N GLU A 39 -9.86 6.64 -16.32
CA GLU A 39 -11.24 6.16 -16.46
C GLU A 39 -11.80 5.59 -15.16
N ASN A 40 -10.97 4.87 -14.39
CA ASN A 40 -11.34 4.30 -13.10
C ASN A 40 -11.36 5.38 -12.01
N ALA A 41 -10.43 6.35 -12.06
CA ALA A 41 -10.48 7.55 -11.24
C ALA A 41 -11.76 8.37 -11.50
N ARG A 42 -12.16 8.51 -12.78
CA ARG A 42 -13.42 9.17 -13.17
C ARG A 42 -14.65 8.46 -12.61
N LYS A 43 -14.74 7.14 -12.77
CA LYS A 43 -15.83 6.32 -12.20
C LYS A 43 -15.87 6.40 -10.67
N MET A 44 -14.73 6.40 -10.01
CA MET A 44 -14.66 6.57 -8.55
C MET A 44 -15.20 7.95 -8.14
N GLY A 45 -14.81 9.01 -8.85
CA GLY A 45 -15.36 10.36 -8.65
C GLY A 45 -16.88 10.41 -8.83
N GLU A 46 -17.43 9.72 -9.83
CA GLU A 46 -18.87 9.61 -10.06
C GLU A 46 -19.59 8.92 -8.88
N VAL A 47 -19.03 7.83 -8.35
CA VAL A 47 -19.58 7.12 -7.18
C VAL A 47 -19.59 8.01 -5.94
N VAL A 48 -18.47 8.69 -5.67
CA VAL A 48 -18.35 9.63 -4.53
C VAL A 48 -19.36 10.77 -4.65
N ALA A 49 -19.49 11.35 -5.84
CA ALA A 49 -20.44 12.43 -6.10
C ALA A 49 -21.89 11.96 -5.94
N LEU A 50 -22.22 10.76 -6.44
CA LEU A 50 -23.55 10.17 -6.29
C LEU A 50 -23.89 9.91 -4.82
N PHE A 51 -22.93 9.39 -4.04
CA PHE A 51 -23.09 9.14 -2.62
C PHE A 51 -23.42 10.43 -1.84
N TYR A 52 -22.64 11.49 -2.05
CA TYR A 52 -22.91 12.80 -1.46
C TYR A 52 -24.30 13.33 -1.86
N LYS A 53 -24.62 13.28 -3.15
CA LYS A 53 -25.89 13.77 -3.69
C LYS A 53 -27.09 13.05 -3.06
N GLN A 54 -27.05 11.72 -2.97
CA GLN A 54 -28.14 10.93 -2.38
C GLN A 54 -28.34 11.25 -0.89
N MET A 55 -27.26 11.47 -0.13
CA MET A 55 -27.39 11.88 1.27
C MET A 55 -28.11 13.23 1.40
N VAL A 56 -27.72 14.22 0.61
CA VAL A 56 -28.38 15.54 0.60
C VAL A 56 -29.84 15.42 0.16
N GLU A 57 -30.12 14.66 -0.90
CA GLU A 57 -31.50 14.43 -1.39
C GLU A 57 -32.37 13.68 -0.37
N SER A 58 -31.77 12.83 0.46
CA SER A 58 -32.46 12.14 1.56
C SER A 58 -32.75 13.03 2.78
N GLY A 59 -32.33 14.30 2.74
CA GLY A 59 -32.58 15.28 3.79
C GLY A 59 -31.43 15.48 4.78
N MET A 60 -30.24 14.90 4.53
CA MET A 60 -29.06 15.15 5.35
C MET A 60 -28.52 16.56 5.09
N GLY A 61 -28.04 17.24 6.14
CA GLY A 61 -27.39 18.54 6.00
C GLY A 61 -26.11 18.43 5.17
N GLN A 62 -25.84 19.45 4.34
CA GLN A 62 -24.68 19.43 3.42
C GLN A 62 -23.35 19.21 4.14
N LYS A 63 -23.18 19.79 5.34
CA LYS A 63 -21.96 19.61 6.15
C LYS A 63 -21.80 18.17 6.65
N GLU A 64 -22.87 17.53 7.11
CA GLU A 64 -22.82 16.14 7.56
C GLU A 64 -22.59 15.19 6.39
N ALA A 65 -23.29 15.41 5.27
CA ALA A 65 -23.12 14.65 4.04
C ALA A 65 -21.69 14.75 3.50
N PHE A 66 -21.09 15.94 3.54
CA PHE A 66 -19.70 16.16 3.14
C PHE A 66 -18.74 15.36 4.04
N ALA A 67 -18.87 15.50 5.36
CA ALA A 67 -18.01 14.78 6.31
C ALA A 67 -18.13 13.25 6.19
N LEU A 68 -19.33 12.72 5.91
CA LEU A 68 -19.52 11.29 5.69
C LEU A 68 -18.92 10.83 4.35
N THR A 69 -19.00 11.66 3.32
CA THR A 69 -18.38 11.43 2.02
C THR A 69 -16.85 11.42 2.14
N GLU A 70 -16.24 12.33 2.89
CA GLU A 70 -14.79 12.32 3.17
C GLU A 70 -14.36 11.03 3.87
N LYS A 71 -15.12 10.57 4.86
CA LYS A 71 -14.87 9.28 5.52
C LYS A 71 -15.00 8.11 4.56
N PHE A 72 -16.03 8.09 3.72
CA PHE A 72 -16.20 7.09 2.67
C PHE A 72 -15.01 7.07 1.69
N MET A 73 -14.54 8.25 1.25
CA MET A 73 -13.35 8.36 0.41
C MET A 73 -12.09 7.82 1.10
N SER A 74 -11.87 8.15 2.37
CA SER A 74 -10.72 7.62 3.14
C SER A 74 -10.76 6.11 3.33
N SER A 75 -11.95 5.49 3.27
CA SER A 75 -12.07 4.04 3.32
C SER A 75 -11.58 3.34 2.05
N PHE A 76 -11.44 4.06 0.92
CA PHE A 76 -10.83 3.51 -0.29
C PHE A 76 -9.30 3.57 -0.26
N SER A 77 -8.71 4.42 0.58
CA SER A 77 -7.27 4.48 0.78
C SER A 77 -6.78 3.37 1.73
N LEU A 78 -7.36 2.16 1.68
CA LEU A 78 -6.90 1.00 2.46
C LEU A 78 -5.41 0.71 2.24
N GLY A 79 -4.85 1.07 1.08
CA GLY A 79 -3.41 1.04 0.84
C GLY A 79 -2.60 1.92 1.81
N SER A 80 -3.17 3.05 2.26
CA SER A 80 -2.59 3.94 3.28
C SER A 80 -2.74 3.37 4.69
N MET A 81 -3.84 2.69 5.01
CA MET A 81 -4.02 2.00 6.30
C MET A 81 -3.12 0.76 6.40
N ILE A 82 -3.00 -0.02 5.34
CA ILE A 82 -2.07 -1.14 5.22
C ILE A 82 -0.62 -0.61 5.31
N GLY A 83 -0.32 0.47 4.57
CA GLY A 83 0.94 1.19 4.69
C GLY A 83 1.21 1.63 6.12
N GLN A 84 0.27 2.28 6.80
CA GLN A 84 0.39 2.69 8.21
C GLN A 84 0.55 1.51 9.17
N VAL A 85 -0.15 0.38 8.98
CA VAL A 85 -0.03 -0.81 9.84
C VAL A 85 1.33 -1.48 9.63
N PHE A 86 1.84 -1.56 8.40
CA PHE A 86 3.21 -1.99 8.11
C PHE A 86 4.25 -0.96 8.57
N SER A 87 3.89 0.32 8.65
CA SER A 87 4.73 1.40 9.21
C SER A 87 4.68 1.47 10.74
N HIS A 88 3.68 0.88 11.40
CA HIS A 88 3.59 0.91 12.87
C HIS A 88 4.67 0.05 13.56
N GLY A 89 5.49 -0.68 12.80
CA GLY A 89 6.68 -1.36 13.32
C GLY A 89 7.97 -0.52 13.25
N LYS A 90 7.97 0.62 12.54
CA LYS A 90 9.15 1.49 12.36
C LYS A 90 8.72 2.96 12.31
N THR A 91 9.22 3.73 13.26
CA THR A 91 9.01 5.19 13.36
C THR A 91 9.48 5.88 12.08
N LYS A 92 8.91 7.06 11.74
CA LYS A 92 9.33 7.84 10.57
C LYS A 92 10.85 8.09 10.55
N ASP A 93 11.44 8.26 11.72
CA ASP A 93 12.88 8.43 11.93
C ASP A 93 13.68 7.18 11.50
N ASP A 94 13.17 5.97 11.74
CA ASP A 94 13.82 4.71 11.32
C ASP A 94 13.81 4.55 9.80
N ILE A 95 12.79 5.10 9.12
CA ILE A 95 12.67 5.06 7.67
C ILE A 95 13.65 6.06 7.04
N ASP A 96 13.74 7.28 7.59
CA ASP A 96 14.68 8.30 7.10
C ASP A 96 16.13 7.83 7.27
N GLU A 97 16.48 7.21 8.40
CA GLU A 97 17.82 6.66 8.65
C GLU A 97 18.15 5.53 7.65
N MET A 98 17.22 4.62 7.39
CA MET A 98 17.40 3.54 6.40
C MET A 98 17.58 4.08 4.97
N VAL A 99 16.87 5.14 4.61
CA VAL A 99 16.98 5.78 3.28
C VAL A 99 18.34 6.48 3.15
N GLU A 100 18.79 7.18 4.19
CA GLU A 100 20.08 7.88 4.20
C GLU A 100 21.26 6.90 4.07
N GLU A 101 21.25 5.80 4.83
CA GLU A 101 22.28 4.75 4.75
C GLU A 101 22.33 4.10 3.37
N ARG A 102 21.18 3.81 2.77
CA ARG A 102 21.06 3.23 1.42
C ARG A 102 21.55 4.18 0.31
N ILE A 103 21.49 5.49 0.53
CA ILE A 103 22.02 6.51 -0.38
C ILE A 103 23.55 6.60 -0.22
N LYS A 104 24.05 6.66 1.02
CA LYS A 104 25.49 6.69 1.32
C LYS A 104 26.22 5.46 0.78
N GLU A 105 25.69 4.26 0.98
CA GLU A 105 26.28 3.03 0.41
C GLU A 105 26.35 3.05 -1.12
N ARG A 106 25.29 3.54 -1.78
CA ARG A 106 25.26 3.62 -3.25
C ARG A 106 26.24 4.64 -3.80
N ILE A 107 26.42 5.75 -3.11
CA ILE A 107 27.42 6.77 -3.48
C ILE A 107 28.83 6.20 -3.28
N ARG A 108 29.08 5.52 -2.16
CA ARG A 108 30.37 4.90 -1.84
C ARG A 108 30.77 3.84 -2.85
N LYS A 109 29.87 2.91 -3.18
CA LYS A 109 30.13 1.90 -4.22
C LYS A 109 30.41 2.51 -5.59
N LYS A 110 29.73 3.61 -5.95
CA LYS A 110 30.00 4.32 -7.21
C LYS A 110 31.32 5.07 -7.24
N LEU A 111 31.88 5.42 -6.07
CA LEU A 111 33.19 6.08 -5.96
C LEU A 111 34.34 5.09 -5.87
N ASP A 112 34.09 3.87 -5.41
CA ASP A 112 35.09 2.79 -5.33
C ASP A 112 35.22 2.00 -6.66
N ASP A 113 34.26 2.17 -7.59
CA ASP A 113 34.23 1.53 -8.92
C ASP A 113 34.81 2.43 -10.07
N ASP A 114 35.32 3.63 -9.76
CA ASP A 114 36.04 4.56 -10.67
C ASP A 114 37.55 4.62 -10.34
#